data_AF-A0A2D4ES66-F1
#
_entry.id   AF-A0A2D4ES66-F1
#
_cell.length_a   1.000
_cell.length_b   1.000
_cell.length_c   1.000
_cell.angle_alpha   90.00
_cell.angle_beta   90.00
_cell.angle_gamma   90.00
#
_symmetry.space_group_name_H-M   'P 1'
#
loop_
_entity.id
_entity.type
_entity.pdbx_description
1 polymer ?
#
loop_
_entity_poly.entity_id
_entity_poly.type
_entity_poly.pdbx_seq_one_letter_code
_entity_poly.pdbx_strand_id
1 'polypeptide(L)'
;KDQRLYWTDLDTSMIESSNMLGQEREIIADDLPHPFGLTQYSDFIYWTDWNLHSIERADKTNGRNRTIIQNRLDFVMDILVFHSSRQDGFNECAQNNGHCGQLCLAIPNGYRCGCASHYTLDPKTRNCSSPSSFLLFSQRSAISRMIPDDQQSPDIILPIHGLRNVKAIDYDPLDAFIYWVDGRQNIIKRAKDDGSQASIFIL
;
A
#
# COMPACT_ATOMS: atom_id res chain seq x y z
N LYS A 1 24.88 7.79 10.11
CA LYS A 1 23.42 7.85 9.89
C LYS A 1 22.79 7.13 11.07
N ASP A 2 21.97 7.81 11.86
CA ASP A 2 21.31 7.19 13.01
C ASP A 2 20.26 6.19 12.50
N GLN A 3 20.50 4.90 12.71
CA GLN A 3 19.60 3.82 12.32
C GLN A 3 18.56 3.61 13.42
N ARG A 4 17.63 4.56 13.53
CA ARG A 4 16.60 4.57 14.55
C ARG A 4 15.20 4.63 13.95
N LEU A 5 14.27 3.95 14.62
CA LEU A 5 12.83 4.06 14.40
C LEU A 5 12.28 5.14 15.33
N TYR A 6 11.24 5.83 14.88
CA TYR A 6 10.50 6.83 15.65
C TYR A 6 9.01 6.58 15.49
N TRP A 7 8.24 6.68 16.56
CA TRP A 7 6.78 6.52 16.54
C TRP A 7 6.12 7.41 17.59
N THR A 8 4.86 7.72 17.35
CA THR A 8 3.95 8.31 18.33
C THR A 8 3.21 7.20 19.07
N ASP A 9 2.88 7.44 20.33
CA ASP A 9 2.03 6.57 21.13
C ASP A 9 0.87 7.41 21.69
N LEU A 10 -0.34 7.10 21.25
CA LEU A 10 -1.56 7.81 21.63
C LEU A 10 -2.02 7.47 23.06
N ASP A 11 -1.73 6.26 23.53
CA ASP A 11 -2.17 5.81 24.86
C ASP A 11 -1.26 6.39 25.94
N THR A 12 0.05 6.46 25.66
CA THR A 12 1.04 7.00 26.60
C THR A 12 1.43 8.44 26.33
N SER A 13 0.85 9.08 25.30
CA SER A 13 0.98 10.53 25.04
C SER A 13 2.43 10.99 24.83
N MET A 14 3.20 10.21 24.06
CA MET A 14 4.64 10.45 23.84
C MET A 14 5.10 10.12 22.42
N ILE A 15 6.28 10.64 22.08
CA ILE A 15 7.09 10.23 20.93
C ILE A 15 8.32 9.52 21.44
N GLU A 16 8.59 8.35 20.87
CA GLU A 16 9.69 7.49 21.28
C GLU A 16 10.57 7.10 20.11
N SER A 17 11.73 6.55 20.44
CA SER A 17 12.68 6.03 19.47
C SER A 17 13.36 4.76 19.97
N SER A 18 13.74 3.88 19.05
CA SER A 18 14.57 2.71 19.31
C SER A 18 15.53 2.48 18.14
N ASN A 19 16.51 1.58 18.32
CA ASN A 19 17.26 1.08 17.18
C ASN A 19 16.37 0.18 16.28
N MET A 20 16.87 -0.21 15.10
CA MET A 20 16.10 -1.03 14.14
C MET A 20 15.68 -2.42 14.67
N LEU A 21 16.23 -2.86 15.82
CA LEU A 21 15.88 -4.11 16.48
C LEU A 21 14.88 -3.93 17.64
N GLY A 22 14.38 -2.71 17.86
CA GLY A 22 13.46 -2.39 18.94
C GLY A 22 14.12 -2.29 20.33
N GLN A 23 15.45 -2.25 20.39
CA GLN A 23 16.23 -2.10 21.63
C GLN A 23 16.62 -0.63 21.83
N GLU A 24 17.18 -0.29 22.99
CA GLU A 24 17.62 1.08 23.32
C GLU A 24 16.47 2.10 23.15
N ARG A 25 15.30 1.74 23.70
CA ARG A 25 14.10 2.55 23.66
C ARG A 25 14.27 3.79 24.53
N GLU A 26 13.98 4.94 23.96
CA GLU A 26 14.13 6.26 24.57
C GLU A 26 12.89 7.11 24.29
N ILE A 27 12.47 7.89 25.28
CA ILE A 27 11.42 8.90 25.13
C ILE A 27 12.06 10.17 24.58
N ILE A 28 11.57 10.65 23.43
CA ILE A 28 12.06 11.87 22.79
C ILE A 28 11.22 13.08 23.21
N ALA A 29 9.91 12.94 23.28
CA ALA A 29 9.02 13.99 23.77
C ALA A 29 7.84 13.35 24.50
N ASP A 30 7.47 13.93 25.64
CA ASP A 30 6.34 13.56 26.47
C ASP A 30 5.37 14.74 26.61
N ASP A 31 4.30 14.55 27.40
CA ASP A 31 3.23 15.51 27.61
C ASP A 31 2.61 16.01 26.28
N LEU A 32 2.43 15.08 25.33
CA LEU A 32 1.80 15.33 24.03
C LEU A 32 0.34 14.87 24.09
N PRO A 33 -0.66 15.76 24.15
CA PRO A 33 -2.03 15.34 24.42
C PRO A 33 -2.65 14.46 23.32
N HIS A 34 -2.23 14.60 22.06
CA HIS A 34 -2.71 13.72 20.97
C HIS A 34 -1.79 13.72 19.73
N PRO A 35 -0.56 13.17 19.82
CA PRO A 35 0.40 13.18 18.71
C PRO A 35 0.03 12.15 17.63
N PHE A 36 -0.29 12.59 16.41
CA PHE A 36 -0.87 11.72 15.37
C PHE A 36 0.09 11.38 14.22
N GLY A 37 0.43 12.37 13.39
CA GLY A 37 1.38 12.23 12.29
C GLY A 37 2.81 12.51 12.75
N LEU A 38 3.79 11.81 12.17
CA LEU A 38 5.21 11.94 12.53
C LEU A 38 6.11 11.79 11.31
N THR A 39 7.09 12.68 11.19
CA THR A 39 8.15 12.58 10.18
C THR A 39 9.48 13.11 10.72
N GLN A 40 10.56 12.89 10.00
CA GLN A 40 11.92 13.18 10.46
C GLN A 40 12.75 13.77 9.33
N TYR A 41 13.52 14.83 9.62
CA TYR A 41 14.49 15.37 8.68
C TYR A 41 15.69 16.03 9.38
N SER A 42 16.90 15.73 8.88
CA SER A 42 18.17 16.15 9.47
C SER A 42 18.28 15.76 10.95
N ASP A 43 18.33 16.74 11.86
CA ASP A 43 18.47 16.53 13.31
C ASP A 43 17.15 16.71 14.06
N PHE A 44 16.04 16.86 13.33
CA PHE A 44 14.74 17.14 13.90
C PHE A 44 13.70 16.06 13.58
N ILE A 45 12.78 15.87 14.52
CA ILE A 45 11.48 15.23 14.29
C ILE A 45 10.40 16.29 14.19
N TYR A 46 9.37 16.00 13.42
CA TYR A 46 8.20 16.85 13.20
C TYR A 46 6.97 16.00 13.45
N TRP A 47 6.00 16.52 14.19
CA TRP A 47 4.75 15.80 14.45
C TRP A 47 3.54 16.72 14.37
N THR A 48 2.37 16.14 14.21
CA THR A 48 1.08 16.83 14.39
C THR A 48 0.49 16.47 15.74
N ASP A 49 -0.21 17.42 16.36
CA ASP A 49 -1.01 17.16 17.56
C ASP A 49 -2.42 17.71 17.36
N TRP A 50 -3.43 16.83 17.51
CA TRP A 50 -4.83 17.20 17.27
C TRP A 50 -5.41 18.12 18.34
N ASN A 51 -4.92 18.03 19.58
CA ASN A 51 -5.42 18.83 20.70
C ASN A 51 -4.69 20.18 20.80
N LEU A 52 -3.43 20.23 20.36
CA LEU A 52 -2.68 21.48 20.24
C LEU A 52 -2.93 22.20 18.91
N HIS A 53 -3.63 21.54 17.98
CA HIS A 53 -4.00 22.07 16.66
C HIS A 53 -2.78 22.58 15.89
N SER A 54 -1.67 21.83 15.92
CA SER A 54 -0.37 22.31 15.50
C SER A 54 0.48 21.24 14.80
N ILE A 55 1.45 21.73 14.01
CA ILE A 55 2.64 21.00 13.61
C ILE A 55 3.80 21.55 14.43
N GLU A 56 4.53 20.67 15.09
CA GLU A 56 5.66 21.01 15.95
C GLU A 56 6.92 20.30 15.50
N ARG A 57 8.06 20.78 15.98
CA ARG A 57 9.38 20.22 15.71
C ARG A 57 10.27 20.29 16.94
N ALA A 58 11.05 19.24 17.19
CA ALA A 58 12.07 19.19 18.24
C ALA A 58 13.30 18.39 17.79
N ASP A 59 14.42 18.52 18.51
CA ASP A 59 15.64 17.76 18.29
C ASP A 59 15.37 16.26 18.44
N LYS A 60 15.75 15.46 17.43
CA LYS A 60 15.42 14.03 17.32
C LYS A 60 16.09 13.13 18.37
N THR A 61 17.07 13.66 19.11
CA THR A 61 17.88 12.90 20.07
C THR A 61 17.52 13.18 21.53
N ASN A 62 16.96 14.35 21.83
CA ASN A 62 16.74 14.77 23.21
C ASN A 62 15.45 15.58 23.42
N GLY A 63 14.63 15.80 22.38
CA GLY A 63 13.36 16.51 22.48
C GLY A 63 13.44 18.01 22.72
N ARG A 64 14.65 18.59 22.78
CA ARG A 64 14.85 20.01 23.04
C ARG A 64 14.58 20.84 21.78
N ASN A 65 14.67 22.16 21.93
CA ASN A 65 14.42 23.12 20.86
C ASN A 65 13.03 22.94 20.21
N ARG A 66 12.03 22.59 21.04
CA ARG A 66 10.65 22.44 20.64
C ARG A 66 10.11 23.77 20.11
N THR A 67 9.58 23.75 18.90
CA THR A 67 9.05 24.93 18.20
C THR A 67 7.78 24.57 17.45
N ILE A 68 6.80 25.47 17.45
CA ILE A 68 5.60 25.34 16.64
C ILE A 68 5.95 25.83 15.23
N ILE A 69 5.81 24.95 14.24
CA ILE A 69 6.02 25.28 12.82
C ILE A 69 4.77 25.95 12.25
N GLN A 70 3.60 25.41 12.58
CA GLN A 70 2.31 25.94 12.15
C GLN A 70 1.26 25.61 13.21
N ASN A 71 0.30 26.52 13.42
CA ASN A 71 -0.83 26.35 14.32
C ASN A 71 -2.16 26.51 13.58
N ARG A 72 -3.27 26.29 14.31
CA ARG A 72 -4.65 26.38 13.80
C ARG A 72 -4.90 25.37 12.68
N LEU A 73 -4.44 24.13 12.91
CA LEU A 73 -4.64 23.00 12.01
C LEU A 73 -5.40 21.91 12.75
N ASP A 74 -6.67 21.73 12.41
CA ASP A 74 -7.52 20.70 13.01
C ASP A 74 -7.36 19.37 12.25
N PHE A 75 -7.30 18.26 12.99
CA PHE A 75 -7.36 16.90 12.45
C PHE A 75 -6.35 16.61 11.33
N VAL A 76 -5.10 17.08 11.46
CA VAL A 76 -4.06 16.74 10.49
C VAL A 76 -3.77 15.24 10.55
N MET A 77 -4.02 14.55 9.44
CA MET A 77 -3.97 13.09 9.37
C MET A 77 -2.57 12.53 9.17
N ASP A 78 -1.73 13.18 8.36
CA ASP A 78 -0.37 12.73 8.10
C ASP A 78 0.53 13.91 7.71
N ILE A 79 1.83 13.78 7.94
CA ILE A 79 2.85 14.74 7.53
C ILE A 79 4.08 14.02 6.98
N LEU A 80 4.69 14.61 5.96
CA LEU A 80 5.87 14.07 5.31
C LEU A 80 6.84 15.19 4.95
N VAL A 81 8.13 14.98 5.20
CA VAL A 81 9.16 15.84 4.61
C VAL A 81 9.41 15.43 3.16
N PHE A 82 9.15 16.36 2.25
CA PHE A 82 9.45 16.22 0.82
C PHE A 82 10.87 16.73 0.51
N HIS A 83 11.83 15.81 0.48
CA HIS A 83 13.22 16.11 0.10
C HIS A 83 13.90 14.86 -0.49
N SER A 84 14.76 15.01 -1.51
CA SER A 84 15.40 13.89 -2.20
C SER A 84 16.19 12.99 -1.25
N SER A 85 16.88 13.59 -0.26
CA SER A 85 17.66 12.83 0.72
C SER A 85 16.84 11.93 1.67
N ARG A 86 15.50 12.03 1.64
CA ARG A 86 14.61 11.11 2.38
C ARG A 86 14.40 9.78 1.64
N GLN A 87 14.77 9.73 0.36
CA GLN A 87 14.63 8.57 -0.52
C GLN A 87 15.99 8.13 -1.09
N ASP A 88 17.05 8.35 -0.30
CA ASP A 88 18.40 7.89 -0.63
C ASP A 88 18.55 6.38 -0.50
N GLY A 89 19.57 5.85 -1.16
CA GLY A 89 19.94 4.44 -1.08
C GLY A 89 19.83 3.77 -2.45
N PHE A 90 20.22 2.51 -2.48
CA PHE A 90 20.19 1.71 -3.70
C PHE A 90 19.94 0.25 -3.33
N ASN A 91 19.19 -0.46 -4.16
CA ASN A 91 19.03 -1.91 -4.13
C ASN A 91 18.97 -2.43 -5.56
N GLU A 92 19.09 -3.74 -5.74
CA GLU A 92 19.14 -4.35 -7.06
C GLU A 92 17.84 -4.19 -7.86
N CYS A 93 16.70 -3.93 -7.20
CA CYS A 93 15.44 -3.64 -7.89
C CYS A 93 15.48 -2.32 -8.69
N ALA A 94 16.31 -1.35 -8.26
CA ALA A 94 16.46 -0.07 -8.96
C ALA A 94 17.07 -0.24 -10.36
N GLN A 95 17.76 -1.36 -10.62
CA GLN A 95 18.27 -1.71 -11.95
C GLN A 95 17.34 -2.71 -12.63
N ASN A 96 16.69 -2.29 -13.71
CA ASN A 96 15.84 -3.15 -14.55
C ASN A 96 14.81 -4.00 -13.76
N ASN A 97 14.26 -3.46 -12.67
CA ASN A 97 13.32 -4.17 -11.79
C ASN A 97 13.86 -5.52 -11.27
N GLY A 98 15.18 -5.66 -11.07
CA GLY A 98 15.81 -6.94 -10.71
C GLY A 98 15.60 -8.06 -11.74
N HIS A 99 15.27 -7.72 -12.99
CA HIS A 99 14.82 -8.65 -14.02
C HIS A 99 13.57 -9.46 -13.61
N CYS A 100 12.72 -8.92 -12.74
CA CYS A 100 11.44 -9.52 -12.39
C CYS A 100 10.36 -9.16 -13.41
N GLY A 101 9.53 -10.14 -13.78
CA GLY A 101 8.46 -9.93 -14.76
C GLY A 101 7.33 -9.00 -14.27
N GLN A 102 7.08 -8.94 -12.97
CA GLN A 102 6.07 -8.05 -12.37
C GLN A 102 6.66 -7.25 -11.20
N LEU A 103 6.77 -7.86 -10.01
CA LEU A 103 7.18 -7.15 -8.80
C LEU A 103 8.61 -7.54 -8.39
N CYS A 104 9.43 -6.55 -8.02
CA CYS A 104 10.71 -6.75 -7.36
C CYS A 104 10.61 -6.29 -5.91
N LEU A 105 10.66 -7.25 -4.98
CA LEU A 105 10.45 -7.00 -3.55
C LEU A 105 11.80 -7.06 -2.82
N ALA A 106 12.23 -5.93 -2.27
CA ALA A 106 13.45 -5.86 -1.47
C ALA A 106 13.33 -6.71 -0.20
N ILE A 107 14.42 -7.39 0.14
CA ILE A 107 14.60 -8.16 1.37
C ILE A 107 15.95 -7.75 1.99
N PRO A 108 16.23 -8.03 3.28
CA PRO A 108 17.44 -7.52 3.94
C PRO A 108 18.76 -7.78 3.20
N ASN A 109 18.86 -8.90 2.47
CA ASN A 109 20.05 -9.31 1.73
C ASN A 109 19.81 -9.44 0.21
N GLY A 110 19.05 -8.53 -0.39
CA GLY A 110 18.85 -8.44 -1.83
C GLY A 110 17.38 -8.24 -2.21
N TYR A 111 16.88 -9.05 -3.14
CA TYR A 111 15.49 -8.99 -3.59
C TYR A 111 14.93 -10.38 -3.93
N ARG A 112 13.61 -10.45 -4.01
CA ARG A 112 12.88 -11.58 -4.60
C ARG A 112 11.86 -11.06 -5.60
N CYS A 113 11.66 -11.81 -6.68
CA CYS A 113 10.54 -11.53 -7.57
C CYS A 113 9.23 -11.97 -6.93
N GLY A 114 8.17 -11.20 -7.16
CA GLY A 114 6.80 -11.50 -6.74
C GLY A 114 5.84 -11.27 -7.90
N CYS A 115 4.64 -11.83 -7.76
CA CYS A 115 3.57 -11.70 -8.74
C CYS A 115 2.35 -11.01 -8.14
N ALA A 116 1.50 -10.45 -9.00
CA ALA A 116 0.19 -9.94 -8.61
C ALA A 116 -0.66 -11.04 -7.95
N SER A 117 -1.69 -10.65 -7.20
CA SER A 117 -2.54 -11.59 -6.47
C SER A 117 -3.08 -12.71 -7.38
N HIS A 118 -2.90 -13.95 -6.92
CA HIS A 118 -3.23 -15.22 -7.60
C HIS A 118 -2.34 -15.62 -8.79
N TYR A 119 -1.41 -14.77 -9.22
CA TYR A 119 -0.45 -15.17 -10.24
C TYR A 119 0.66 -16.04 -9.63
N THR A 120 1.15 -16.98 -10.42
CA THR A 120 2.23 -17.89 -10.00
C THR A 120 3.55 -17.43 -10.60
N LEU A 121 4.60 -17.37 -9.77
CA LEU A 121 5.96 -17.08 -10.20
C LEU A 121 6.61 -18.34 -10.80
N ASP A 122 7.18 -18.23 -11.98
CA ASP A 122 8.14 -19.22 -12.49
C ASP A 122 9.55 -18.85 -11.99
N PRO A 123 10.17 -19.68 -11.11
CA PRO A 123 11.49 -19.37 -10.56
C PRO A 123 12.61 -19.32 -11.59
N LYS A 124 12.46 -19.99 -12.74
CA LYS A 124 13.50 -20.05 -13.78
C LYS A 124 13.49 -18.79 -14.63
N THR A 125 12.33 -18.39 -15.11
CA THR A 125 12.17 -17.23 -16.00
C THR A 125 11.95 -15.92 -15.24
N ARG A 126 11.61 -15.99 -13.94
CA ARG A 126 11.21 -14.85 -13.10
C ARG A 126 9.97 -14.11 -13.61
N ASN A 127 9.22 -14.77 -14.49
CA ASN A 127 7.95 -14.28 -15.02
C ASN A 127 6.77 -14.83 -14.21
N CYS A 128 5.63 -14.18 -14.38
CA CYS A 128 4.40 -14.51 -13.69
C CYS A 128 3.36 -15.02 -14.69
N SER A 129 2.65 -16.08 -14.33
CA SER A 129 1.54 -16.63 -15.11
C SER A 129 0.21 -16.48 -14.37
N SER A 130 -0.85 -16.19 -15.12
CA SER A 130 -2.23 -16.17 -14.59
C SER A 130 -2.61 -17.52 -13.95
N PRO A 131 -3.46 -17.54 -12.91
CA PRO A 131 -3.91 -18.78 -12.31
C PRO A 131 -4.61 -19.70 -13.32
N SER A 132 -4.32 -20.99 -13.27
CA SER A 132 -4.92 -22.00 -14.16
C SER A 132 -6.34 -22.39 -13.74
N SER A 133 -6.67 -22.26 -12.46
CA SER A 133 -7.97 -22.55 -11.90
C SER A 133 -8.32 -21.51 -10.84
N PHE A 134 -9.53 -20.98 -10.93
CA PHE A 134 -10.06 -19.96 -10.03
C PHE A 134 -11.57 -19.94 -10.11
N LEU A 135 -12.21 -19.33 -9.10
CA LEU A 135 -13.64 -19.05 -9.12
C LEU A 135 -13.85 -17.55 -9.28
N LEU A 136 -14.76 -17.18 -10.18
CA LEU A 136 -15.30 -15.84 -10.27
C LEU A 136 -16.67 -15.80 -9.62
N PHE A 137 -16.94 -14.74 -8.89
CA PHE A 137 -18.26 -14.47 -8.33
C PHE A 137 -18.57 -12.99 -8.41
N SER A 138 -19.83 -12.66 -8.66
CA SER A 138 -20.27 -11.27 -8.82
C SER A 138 -21.12 -10.81 -7.65
N GLN A 139 -20.86 -9.59 -7.20
CA GLN A 139 -21.77 -8.80 -6.38
C GLN A 139 -22.45 -7.73 -7.27
N ARG A 140 -23.30 -6.87 -6.68
CA ARG A 140 -24.02 -5.85 -7.45
C ARG A 140 -23.10 -4.93 -8.26
N SER A 141 -21.99 -4.52 -7.67
CA SER A 141 -21.06 -3.51 -8.20
C SER A 141 -19.60 -3.97 -8.24
N ALA A 142 -19.37 -5.28 -8.17
CA ALA A 142 -18.03 -5.86 -8.18
C ALA A 142 -18.05 -7.27 -8.79
N ILE A 143 -16.97 -7.63 -9.46
CA ILE A 143 -16.66 -9.00 -9.83
C ILE A 143 -15.38 -9.35 -9.09
N SER A 144 -15.40 -10.45 -8.34
CA SER A 144 -14.30 -10.90 -7.51
C SER A 144 -13.77 -12.25 -8.00
N ARG A 145 -12.50 -12.51 -7.71
CA ARG A 145 -11.81 -13.78 -7.97
C ARG A 145 -11.33 -14.38 -6.66
N MET A 146 -11.44 -15.68 -6.51
CA MET A 146 -10.79 -16.46 -5.46
C MET A 146 -10.06 -17.67 -6.06
N ILE A 147 -9.02 -18.15 -5.40
CA ILE A 147 -8.32 -19.39 -5.77
C ILE A 147 -8.52 -20.45 -4.68
N PRO A 148 -8.77 -21.72 -5.04
CA PRO A 148 -8.79 -22.81 -4.09
C PRO A 148 -7.35 -23.28 -3.84
N ASP A 149 -6.64 -22.64 -2.92
CA ASP A 149 -5.27 -23.00 -2.55
C ASP A 149 -5.13 -23.35 -1.06
N ASP A 150 -4.08 -24.10 -0.73
CA ASP A 150 -3.78 -24.48 0.67
C ASP A 150 -3.32 -23.28 1.51
N GLN A 151 -2.86 -22.21 0.87
CA GLN A 151 -2.37 -21.00 1.52
C GLN A 151 -3.49 -20.04 1.96
N GLN A 152 -4.76 -20.38 1.66
CA GLN A 152 -5.92 -19.54 1.97
C GLN A 152 -5.76 -18.11 1.45
N SER A 153 -5.34 -17.98 0.19
CA SER A 153 -5.23 -16.67 -0.45
C SER A 153 -6.58 -15.93 -0.39
N PRO A 154 -6.61 -14.65 0.01
CA PRO A 154 -7.85 -13.89 0.13
C PRO A 154 -8.48 -13.68 -1.25
N ASP A 155 -9.81 -13.56 -1.30
CA ASP A 155 -10.48 -13.13 -2.53
C ASP A 155 -10.11 -11.68 -2.87
N ILE A 156 -10.11 -11.39 -4.18
CA ILE A 156 -9.78 -10.06 -4.70
C ILE A 156 -10.93 -9.52 -5.52
N ILE A 157 -11.18 -8.22 -5.41
CA ILE A 157 -12.04 -7.50 -6.35
C ILE A 157 -11.22 -7.16 -7.59
N LEU A 158 -11.72 -7.54 -8.76
CA LEU A 158 -11.07 -7.21 -10.02
C LEU A 158 -11.28 -5.71 -10.35
N PRO A 159 -10.25 -5.01 -10.85
CA PRO A 159 -10.31 -3.57 -11.15
C PRO A 159 -11.10 -3.24 -12.42
N ILE A 160 -12.28 -3.86 -12.60
CA ILE A 160 -13.19 -3.58 -13.72
C ILE A 160 -14.05 -2.37 -13.37
N HIS A 161 -13.84 -1.27 -14.08
CA HIS A 161 -14.57 -0.02 -13.84
C HIS A 161 -16.01 -0.06 -14.37
N GLY A 162 -16.89 0.72 -13.74
CA GLY A 162 -18.25 0.97 -14.24
C GLY A 162 -19.27 -0.13 -13.95
N LEU A 163 -18.94 -1.11 -13.10
CA LEU A 163 -19.89 -2.13 -12.63
C LEU A 163 -20.96 -1.47 -11.73
N ARG A 164 -22.23 -1.56 -12.13
CA ARG A 164 -23.35 -0.95 -11.40
C ARG A 164 -24.46 -1.92 -10.97
N ASN A 165 -24.75 -2.91 -11.82
CA ASN A 165 -25.83 -3.88 -11.58
C ASN A 165 -25.53 -5.19 -12.31
N VAL A 166 -24.46 -5.87 -11.91
CA VAL A 166 -24.05 -7.16 -12.49
C VAL A 166 -25.12 -8.21 -12.17
N LYS A 167 -25.62 -8.89 -13.21
CA LYS A 167 -26.66 -9.93 -13.06
C LYS A 167 -26.15 -11.35 -13.23
N ALA A 168 -25.22 -11.52 -14.14
CA ALA A 168 -24.58 -12.79 -14.44
C ALA A 168 -23.18 -12.49 -14.99
N ILE A 169 -22.29 -13.47 -14.84
CA ILE A 169 -20.91 -13.43 -15.34
C ILE A 169 -20.58 -14.73 -16.04
N ASP A 170 -19.66 -14.67 -17.00
CA ASP A 170 -19.06 -15.82 -17.65
C ASP A 170 -17.60 -15.51 -18.01
N TYR A 171 -16.81 -16.54 -18.30
CA TYR A 171 -15.38 -16.40 -18.59
C TYR A 171 -14.97 -17.22 -19.81
N ASP A 172 -14.26 -16.56 -20.72
CA ASP A 172 -13.62 -17.20 -21.86
C ASP A 172 -12.15 -17.54 -21.51
N PRO A 173 -11.77 -18.82 -21.40
CA PRO A 173 -10.42 -19.23 -21.05
C PRO A 173 -9.41 -19.11 -22.20
N LEU A 174 -9.85 -18.97 -23.46
CA LEU A 174 -8.94 -18.86 -24.60
C LEU A 174 -8.41 -17.43 -24.72
N ASP A 175 -9.33 -16.46 -24.81
CA ASP A 175 -8.97 -15.06 -24.89
C ASP A 175 -8.95 -14.40 -23.51
N ALA A 176 -9.15 -15.12 -22.41
CA ALA A 176 -9.10 -14.59 -21.04
C ALA A 176 -10.00 -13.35 -20.80
N PHE A 177 -11.19 -13.32 -21.39
CA PHE A 177 -12.18 -12.25 -21.18
C PHE A 177 -13.23 -12.67 -20.14
N ILE A 178 -13.54 -11.75 -19.24
CA ILE A 178 -14.68 -11.84 -18.34
C ILE A 178 -15.85 -11.12 -18.98
N TYR A 179 -16.97 -11.80 -19.14
CA TYR A 179 -18.21 -11.27 -19.66
C TYR A 179 -19.19 -11.04 -18.52
N TRP A 180 -19.99 -9.98 -18.60
CA TRP A 180 -21.05 -9.74 -17.63
C TRP A 180 -22.26 -9.04 -18.23
N VAL A 181 -23.42 -9.32 -17.63
CA VAL A 181 -24.69 -8.65 -17.95
C VAL A 181 -24.85 -7.43 -17.06
N ASP A 182 -24.91 -6.24 -17.66
CA ASP A 182 -25.22 -4.98 -16.98
C ASP A 182 -26.74 -4.77 -16.97
N GLY A 183 -27.39 -5.16 -15.87
CA GLY A 183 -28.85 -5.07 -15.75
C GLY A 183 -29.41 -3.66 -15.61
N ARG A 184 -28.58 -2.61 -15.64
CA ARG A 184 -29.07 -1.21 -15.73
C ARG A 184 -29.12 -0.76 -17.19
N GLN A 185 -28.14 -1.17 -17.98
CA GLN A 185 -28.03 -0.82 -19.39
C GLN A 185 -28.66 -1.88 -20.31
N ASN A 186 -28.98 -3.07 -19.80
CA ASN A 186 -29.45 -4.24 -20.53
C ASN A 186 -28.51 -4.68 -21.66
N ILE A 187 -27.20 -4.51 -21.46
CA ILE A 187 -26.16 -4.89 -22.42
C ILE A 187 -25.19 -5.91 -21.81
N ILE A 188 -24.47 -6.62 -22.68
CA ILE A 188 -23.37 -7.49 -22.28
C ILE A 188 -22.06 -6.76 -22.55
N LYS A 189 -21.19 -6.73 -21.55
CA LYS A 189 -19.85 -6.16 -21.64
C LYS A 189 -18.81 -7.23 -21.38
N ARG A 190 -17.57 -6.93 -21.78
CA ARG A 190 -16.41 -7.76 -21.47
C ARG A 190 -15.19 -6.92 -21.14
N ALA A 191 -14.26 -7.49 -20.38
CA ALA A 191 -12.95 -6.91 -20.06
C ALA A 191 -11.97 -8.03 -19.66
N LYS A 192 -10.67 -7.72 -19.64
CA LYS A 192 -9.66 -8.57 -19.01
C LYS A 192 -9.76 -8.47 -17.48
N ASP A 193 -9.07 -9.38 -16.77
CA ASP A 193 -9.05 -9.40 -15.30
C ASP A 193 -8.36 -8.17 -14.69
N ASP A 194 -7.45 -7.53 -15.43
CA ASP A 194 -6.84 -6.23 -15.10
C ASP A 194 -7.73 -5.02 -15.44
N GLY A 195 -8.95 -5.24 -15.93
CA GLY A 195 -9.89 -4.20 -16.33
C GLY A 195 -9.62 -3.57 -17.70
N SER A 196 -8.53 -3.97 -18.38
CA SER A 196 -8.20 -3.50 -19.72
C SER A 196 -9.14 -4.08 -20.78
N GLN A 197 -9.11 -3.48 -21.97
CA GLN A 197 -9.90 -3.90 -23.13
C GLN A 197 -11.42 -3.99 -22.86
N ALA A 198 -11.91 -3.17 -21.93
CA ALA A 198 -13.32 -3.07 -21.62
C ALA A 198 -14.11 -2.61 -22.85
N SER A 199 -15.13 -3.37 -23.23
CA SER A 199 -15.95 -3.10 -24.42
C SER A 199 -17.37 -3.62 -24.25
N ILE A 200 -18.31 -3.04 -25.00
CA ILE A 200 -19.65 -3.60 -25.18
C ILE A 200 -19.51 -4.78 -26.15
N PHE A 201 -19.98 -5.94 -25.75
CA PHE A 201 -19.93 -7.16 -26.55
C PHE A 201 -21.20 -7.32 -27.38
N ILE A 202 -22.37 -7.17 -26.74
CA ILE A 202 -23.69 -7.25 -27.38
C ILE A 202 -24.54 -6.07 -26.88
N LEU A 203 -25.22 -5.41 -27.81
CA LEU A 203 -26.25 -4.39 -27.57
C LEU A 203 -27.58 -5.02 -27.18
#